data_AF-A0A0S3SQQ5-F1
#
_entry.id   AF-A0A0S3SQQ5-F1
#
_cell.length_a   1.000
_cell.length_b   1.000
_cell.length_c   1.000
_cell.angle_alpha   90.00
_cell.angle_beta   90.00
_cell.angle_gamma   90.00
#
_symmetry.space_group_name_H-M   'P 1'
#
loop_
_entity.id
_entity.type
_entity.pdbx_description
1 polymer ?
#
loop_
_entity_poly.entity_id
_entity_poly.type
_entity_poly.pdbx_seq_one_letter_code
_entity_poly.pdbx_strand_id
1 'polypeptide(L)'
;MSLRRFLGFSDGEVMRSDAKPCSRLMRHTAGIYSVGGALGFWILCRLHYGPRITNPRSLRWAACGAVTVSSSTALLVRLFSPECEPQNIAAYDNKK
;
A
#
# COMPACT_ATOMS: atom_id res chain seq x y z
N MET A 1 -7.74 5.75 -13.10
CA MET A 1 -8.45 4.95 -12.07
C MET A 1 -9.94 5.29 -12.07
N SER A 2 -10.80 4.44 -12.66
CA SER A 2 -12.24 4.73 -12.79
C SER A 2 -12.95 5.07 -11.47
N LEU A 3 -12.53 4.43 -10.37
CA LEU A 3 -13.08 4.70 -9.03
C LEU A 3 -12.75 6.11 -8.52
N ARG A 4 -11.60 6.70 -8.88
CA ARG A 4 -11.27 8.10 -8.53
C ARG A 4 -12.20 9.06 -9.25
N ARG A 5 -12.47 8.78 -10.53
CA ARG A 5 -13.36 9.59 -11.36
C ARG A 5 -14.80 9.58 -10.84
N PHE A 6 -15.27 8.44 -10.34
CA PHE A 6 -16.56 8.34 -9.64
C PHE A 6 -16.62 9.24 -8.38
N LEU A 7 -15.49 9.38 -7.67
CA LEU A 7 -15.37 10.26 -6.50
C LEU A 7 -15.09 11.73 -6.85
N GLY A 8 -15.15 12.12 -8.13
CA GLY A 8 -14.86 13.48 -8.58
C GLY A 8 -13.36 13.85 -8.58
N PHE A 9 -12.48 12.86 -8.40
CA PHE A 9 -11.03 13.05 -8.44
C PHE A 9 -10.45 12.79 -9.83
N SER A 10 -9.31 13.39 -10.12
CA SER A 10 -8.53 13.13 -11.33
C SER A 10 -8.03 11.68 -11.39
N ASP A 11 -7.79 11.17 -12.60
CA ASP A 11 -7.44 9.76 -12.86
C ASP A 11 -6.12 9.33 -12.21
N GLY A 12 -5.29 10.28 -11.77
CA GLY A 12 -4.05 10.03 -11.04
C GLY A 12 -2.87 9.56 -11.90
N GLU A 13 -2.93 9.79 -13.22
CA GLU A 13 -1.92 9.41 -14.21
C GLU A 13 -0.49 9.90 -13.86
N VAL A 14 -0.37 10.97 -13.05
CA VAL A 14 0.91 11.61 -12.72
C VAL A 14 1.62 10.99 -11.52
N MET A 15 1.03 10.02 -10.79
CA MET A 15 1.63 9.37 -9.60
C MET A 15 2.87 8.50 -9.90
N ARG A 16 3.98 9.15 -10.28
CA ARG A 16 5.31 8.59 -10.53
C ARG A 16 6.08 8.34 -9.23
N SER A 17 7.09 7.46 -9.28
CA SER A 17 7.96 7.13 -8.14
C SER A 17 8.77 8.31 -7.60
N ASP A 18 9.00 9.33 -8.44
CA ASP A 18 9.85 10.48 -8.14
C ASP A 18 9.08 11.66 -7.53
N ALA A 19 7.75 11.51 -7.46
CA ALA A 19 6.79 12.41 -6.85
C ALA A 19 6.93 12.46 -5.32
N LYS A 20 7.79 13.31 -4.77
CA LYS A 20 7.78 13.58 -3.32
C LYS A 20 6.79 14.74 -3.07
N PRO A 21 5.87 14.65 -2.09
CA PRO A 21 5.89 13.80 -0.88
C PRO A 21 5.09 12.48 -0.96
N CYS A 22 4.23 12.29 -1.95
CA CYS A 22 3.28 11.18 -1.91
C CYS A 22 3.91 9.79 -2.10
N SER A 23 4.98 9.69 -2.89
CA SER A 23 5.77 8.46 -2.98
C SER A 23 6.46 8.10 -1.65
N ARG A 24 6.79 9.09 -0.81
CA ARG A 24 7.30 8.84 0.56
C ARG A 24 6.18 8.35 1.46
N LEU A 25 5.03 9.03 1.46
CA LEU A 25 3.87 8.60 2.25
C LEU A 25 3.47 7.18 1.90
N MET A 26 3.34 6.86 0.61
CA MET A 26 3.04 5.52 0.13
C MET A 26 4.09 4.48 0.54
N ARG A 27 5.39 4.81 0.48
CA ARG A 27 6.45 3.90 0.94
C ARG A 27 6.39 3.64 2.45
N HIS A 28 6.16 4.69 3.24
CA HIS A 28 6.05 4.55 4.70
C HIS A 28 4.83 3.73 5.09
N THR A 29 3.66 4.01 4.51
CA THR A 29 2.44 3.24 4.79
C THR A 29 2.60 1.81 4.32
N ALA A 30 3.03 1.57 3.07
CA ALA A 30 3.25 0.22 2.56
C ALA A 30 4.25 -0.57 3.42
N GLY A 31 5.32 0.08 3.92
CA GLY A 31 6.28 -0.55 4.83
C GLY A 31 5.66 -0.96 6.17
N ILE A 32 4.97 -0.03 6.85
CA ILE A 32 4.29 -0.31 8.13
C ILE A 32 3.27 -1.43 7.97
N TYR A 33 2.44 -1.34 6.93
CA TYR A 33 1.38 -2.31 6.67
C TYR A 33 1.92 -3.65 6.15
N SER A 34 3.12 -3.71 5.57
CA SER A 34 3.80 -4.99 5.28
C SER A 34 4.09 -5.75 6.58
N VAL A 35 4.67 -5.08 7.57
CA VAL A 35 5.00 -5.68 8.87
C VAL A 35 3.72 -6.04 9.62
N GLY A 36 2.75 -5.12 9.65
CA GLY A 36 1.44 -5.37 10.26
C GLY A 36 0.70 -6.54 9.60
N GLY A 37 0.71 -6.61 8.27
CA GLY A 37 0.12 -7.71 7.51
C GLY A 37 0.79 -9.05 7.79
N ALA A 38 2.13 -9.07 7.88
CA ALA A 38 2.88 -10.27 8.23
C ALA A 38 2.51 -10.81 9.62
N LEU A 39 2.52 -9.94 10.63
CA LEU A 39 2.19 -10.30 12.00
C LEU A 39 0.71 -10.72 12.14
N GLY A 40 -0.20 -9.97 11.52
CA GLY A 40 -1.63 -10.27 11.53
C GLY A 40 -1.92 -11.63 10.90
N PHE A 41 -1.41 -11.90 9.70
CA PHE A 41 -1.64 -13.18 9.02
C PHE A 41 -0.95 -14.34 9.71
N TRP A 42 0.20 -14.11 10.35
CA TRP A 42 0.86 -15.14 11.17
C TRP A 42 -0.03 -15.59 12.33
N ILE A 43 -0.66 -14.65 13.04
CA ILE A 43 -1.57 -14.94 14.16
C ILE A 43 -2.86 -15.59 13.62
N LEU A 44 -3.46 -15.03 12.57
CA LEU A 44 -4.68 -15.57 11.95
C LEU A 44 -4.46 -17.00 11.45
N CYS A 45 -3.29 -17.30 10.90
CA CYS A 45 -2.95 -18.64 10.46
C CYS A 45 -2.92 -19.65 11.62
N ARG A 46 -2.42 -19.24 12.80
CA ARG A 46 -2.45 -20.06 14.02
C ARG A 46 -3.84 -20.22 14.60
N LEU A 47 -4.70 -19.20 14.49
CA LEU A 47 -6.11 -19.32 14.86
C LEU A 47 -6.87 -20.26 13.92
N HIS A 48 -6.59 -20.20 12.62
CA HIS A 48 -7.28 -20.99 11.60
C HIS A 48 -6.87 -22.47 11.61
N TYR A 49 -5.57 -22.77 11.70
CA TYR A 49 -5.06 -24.15 11.66
C TYR A 49 -4.76 -24.75 13.04
N GLY A 50 -4.78 -23.94 14.11
CA GLY A 50 -4.43 -24.35 15.46
C GLY A 50 -2.92 -24.50 15.71
N PRO A 51 -2.54 -25.06 16.87
CA PRO A 51 -1.14 -25.11 17.34
C PRO A 51 -0.24 -26.08 16.55
N ARG A 52 -0.80 -26.93 15.70
CA ARG A 52 -0.05 -27.94 14.92
C ARG A 52 0.49 -27.43 13.58
N ILE A 53 0.43 -26.12 13.34
CA ILE A 53 0.95 -25.56 12.08
C ILE A 53 2.48 -25.64 11.99
N THR A 54 2.99 -26.04 10.83
CA THR A 54 4.43 -26.08 10.56
C THR A 54 4.98 -24.69 10.26
N ASN A 55 6.20 -24.40 10.74
CA ASN A 55 6.93 -23.15 10.48
C ASN A 55 6.96 -22.72 9.00
N PRO A 56 7.22 -23.59 8.00
CA PRO A 56 7.19 -23.17 6.60
C PRO A 56 5.80 -22.73 6.13
N ARG A 57 4.73 -23.34 6.65
CA ARG A 57 3.36 -22.95 6.29
C ARG A 57 3.00 -21.60 6.91
N SER A 58 3.33 -21.38 8.19
CA SER A 58 3.06 -20.10 8.85
C SER A 58 3.85 -18.96 8.20
N LEU A 59 5.09 -19.19 7.75
CA LEU A 59 5.88 -18.20 7.02
C LEU A 59 5.24 -17.80 5.68
N ARG A 60 4.66 -18.75 4.94
CA ARG A 60 3.93 -18.45 3.69
C ARG A 60 2.71 -17.58 3.95
N TRP A 61 1.98 -17.82 5.04
CA TRP A 61 0.85 -16.99 5.45
C TRP A 61 1.28 -15.58 5.84
N ALA A 62 2.34 -15.43 6.62
CA ALA A 62 2.90 -14.13 6.93
C ALA A 62 3.36 -13.37 5.66
N ALA A 63 4.04 -14.04 4.74
CA ALA A 63 4.45 -13.43 3.47
C ALA A 63 3.24 -12.98 2.64
N CYS A 64 2.18 -13.81 2.56
CA CYS A 64 0.93 -13.45 1.90
C CYS A 64 0.28 -12.22 2.54
N GLY A 65 0.23 -12.16 3.87
CA GLY A 65 -0.28 -11.01 4.61
C GLY A 65 0.53 -9.74 4.35
N ALA A 66 1.86 -9.86 4.34
CA ALA A 66 2.74 -8.73 4.04
C ALA A 66 2.46 -8.14 2.65
N VAL A 67 2.41 -8.99 1.62
CA VAL A 67 2.18 -8.54 0.23
C VAL A 67 0.76 -7.99 0.05
N THR A 68 -0.24 -8.66 0.59
CA THR A 68 -1.65 -8.28 0.39
C THR A 68 -1.96 -6.95 1.06
N VAL A 69 -1.52 -6.76 2.30
CA VAL A 69 -1.84 -5.56 3.06
C VAL A 69 -0.99 -4.37 2.58
N SER A 70 0.27 -4.59 2.18
CA SER A 70 1.11 -3.55 1.60
C SER A 70 0.62 -3.06 0.22
N SER A 71 0.25 -3.97 -0.67
CA SER A 71 -0.29 -3.60 -1.99
C SER A 71 -1.64 -2.89 -1.86
N SER A 72 -2.51 -3.38 -0.97
CA SER A 72 -3.81 -2.76 -0.69
C SER A 72 -3.64 -1.34 -0.16
N THR A 73 -2.74 -1.13 0.80
CA THR A 73 -2.49 0.21 1.35
C THR A 73 -1.83 1.14 0.34
N ALA A 74 -0.93 0.65 -0.52
CA ALA A 74 -0.37 1.44 -1.61
C ALA A 74 -1.46 1.90 -2.60
N LEU A 75 -2.41 1.02 -2.93
CA LEU A 75 -3.56 1.35 -3.77
C LEU A 75 -4.49 2.35 -3.08
N LEU A 76 -4.77 2.19 -1.79
CA LEU A 76 -5.61 3.10 -1.01
C LEU A 76 -5.01 4.50 -0.93
N VAL A 77 -3.70 4.63 -0.73
CA VAL A 77 -3.03 5.93 -0.77
C VAL A 77 -3.21 6.54 -2.16
N ARG A 78 -2.94 5.80 -3.24
CA ARG A 78 -3.17 6.30 -4.60
C ARG A 78 -4.62 6.68 -4.89
N LEU A 79 -5.60 5.97 -4.34
CA LEU A 79 -7.03 6.26 -4.50
C LEU A 79 -7.44 7.53 -3.76
N PHE A 80 -7.08 7.62 -2.48
CA PHE A 80 -7.68 8.57 -1.54
C PHE A 80 -6.78 9.75 -1.14
N SER A 81 -5.57 9.90 -1.70
CA SER A 81 -4.77 11.11 -1.53
C SER A 81 -4.79 12.01 -2.79
N PRO A 82 -5.91 12.68 -3.12
CA PRO A 82 -5.98 13.62 -4.24
C PRO A 82 -5.08 14.84 -4.01
N GLU A 83 -4.86 15.24 -2.76
CA GLU A 83 -4.00 16.37 -2.34
C GLU A 83 -2.56 16.28 -2.85
N CYS A 84 -2.11 15.06 -3.13
CA CYS A 84 -0.76 14.82 -3.62
C CYS A 84 -0.58 15.09 -5.11
N GLU A 85 -1.67 15.16 -5.88
CA GLU A 85 -1.63 15.38 -7.32
C GLU A 85 -1.10 16.77 -7.70
N PRO A 86 -1.62 17.89 -7.16
CA PRO A 86 -1.09 19.22 -7.48
C PRO A 86 0.37 19.40 -7.03
N GLN A 87 0.75 18.84 -5.88
CA GLN A 87 2.13 18.89 -5.37
C GLN A 87 3.10 18.15 -6.30
N ASN A 88 2.64 17.06 -6.90
CA ASN A 88 3.43 16.24 -7.79
C ASN A 88 3.58 16.89 -9.18
N ILE A 89 2.51 17.50 -9.69
CA ILE A 89 2.57 18.32 -10.91
C ILE A 89 3.53 19.50 -10.70
N ALA A 90 3.38 20.24 -9.59
CA ALA A 90 4.28 21.35 -9.25
C ALA A 90 5.74 20.90 -9.11
N ALA A 91 6.01 19.75 -8.48
CA ALA A 91 7.37 19.22 -8.38
C ALA A 91 7.98 18.80 -9.73
N TYR A 92 7.14 18.45 -10.70
CA TYR A 92 7.58 18.12 -12.06
C TYR A 92 7.81 19.38 -12.90
N ASP A 93 6.88 20.33 -12.88
CA ASP A 93 6.98 21.58 -13.65
C ASP A 93 8.15 22.45 -13.17
N ASN A 94 8.45 22.45 -11.86
CA ASN A 94 9.57 23.20 -11.27
C ASN A 94 10.93 22.48 -11.38
N LYS A 95 10.99 21.29 -11.98
CA LYS A 95 12.23 20.52 -12.15
C LYS A 95 13.06 20.97 -13.38
N LYS A 96 12.71 22.12 -13.95
CA LYS A 96 13.33 22.72 -15.13
C LYS A 96 14.48 23.65 -14.73
#